data_AF-A0A1N6X050-F1
#
_entry.id   AF-A0A1N6X050-F1
#
_cell.length_a   1.000
_cell.length_b   1.000
_cell.length_c   1.000
_cell.angle_alpha   90.00
_cell.angle_beta   90.00
_cell.angle_gamma   90.00
#
_symmetry.space_group_name_H-M   'P 1'
#
loop_
_entity.id
_entity.type
_entity.pdbx_description
1 polymer ?
#
loop_
_entity_poly.entity_id
_entity_poly.type
_entity_poly.pdbx_seq_one_letter_code
_entity_poly.pdbx_strand_id
1 'polypeptide(L)'
;MITKETLEDSLDTHISDHCEQGMTADNLNHCAHYVSHELGYEFGYQCGNQTDSAGEGSTIRVQEVFARCPEVGLWADKPAALKKCLAFITKKTNVDLKRRVMSNVPRKHIGIFCDGHIYHYSNSRDKVVKQTPDQFSRHYSGTGYAVFYGKFVTT
;
A
#
# COMPACT_ATOMS: atom_id res chain seq x y z
N MET A 1 5.90 -14.64 6.60
CA MET A 1 6.78 -13.48 6.33
C MET A 1 6.79 -13.29 4.81
N ILE A 2 6.41 -12.12 4.29
CA ILE A 2 6.27 -11.90 2.85
C ILE A 2 7.59 -12.18 2.10
N THR A 3 7.53 -12.95 1.01
CA THR A 3 8.69 -13.28 0.17
C THR A 3 8.55 -12.66 -1.21
N LYS A 4 9.64 -12.65 -1.99
CA LYS A 4 9.59 -12.25 -3.38
C LYS A 4 8.70 -13.20 -4.19
N GLU A 5 8.83 -14.50 -3.97
CA GLU A 5 8.07 -15.54 -4.67
C GLU A 5 6.57 -15.33 -4.51
N THR A 6 6.08 -15.16 -3.27
CA THR A 6 4.67 -14.87 -3.01
C THR A 6 4.18 -13.61 -3.73
N LEU A 7 5.01 -12.56 -3.79
CA LEU A 7 4.66 -11.33 -4.50
C LEU A 7 4.68 -11.48 -6.03
N GLU A 8 5.59 -12.30 -6.58
CA GLU A 8 5.60 -12.62 -8.02
C GLU A 8 4.38 -13.46 -8.40
N ASP A 9 3.99 -14.42 -7.56
CA ASP A 9 2.79 -15.26 -7.78
C ASP A 9 1.50 -14.44 -7.79
N SER A 10 1.48 -13.31 -7.05
CA SER A 10 0.34 -12.39 -7.04
C SER A 10 0.24 -11.51 -8.29
N LEU A 11 1.22 -11.51 -9.20
CA LEU A 11 1.17 -10.62 -10.37
C LEU A 11 0.03 -10.96 -11.32
N ASP A 12 -0.52 -9.91 -11.93
CA ASP A 12 -1.65 -9.98 -12.86
C ASP A 12 -2.97 -10.50 -12.25
N THR A 13 -3.01 -10.79 -10.95
CA THR A 13 -4.23 -11.14 -10.21
C THR A 13 -5.13 -9.93 -9.97
N HIS A 14 -6.43 -10.18 -9.89
CA HIS A 14 -7.47 -9.21 -9.58
C HIS A 14 -7.73 -9.18 -8.07
N ILE A 15 -8.29 -8.10 -7.51
CA ILE A 15 -8.53 -8.02 -6.05
C ILE A 15 -9.51 -9.09 -5.55
N SER A 16 -10.37 -9.61 -6.42
CA SER A 16 -11.25 -10.76 -6.11
C SER A 16 -10.50 -12.04 -5.76
N ASP A 17 -9.26 -12.17 -6.22
CA ASP A 17 -8.42 -13.33 -5.90
C ASP A 17 -7.85 -13.24 -4.47
N HIS A 18 -7.98 -12.07 -3.83
CA HIS A 18 -7.45 -11.76 -2.49
C HIS A 18 -8.54 -11.52 -1.45
N CYS A 19 -9.68 -10.94 -1.86
CA CYS A 19 -10.71 -10.45 -0.95
C CYS A 19 -11.90 -11.41 -0.83
N GLU A 20 -11.88 -12.25 0.20
CA GLU A 20 -13.00 -13.15 0.52
C GLU A 20 -14.25 -12.40 1.02
N GLN A 21 -14.10 -11.14 1.47
CA GLN A 21 -15.23 -10.32 1.92
C GLN A 21 -16.10 -9.80 0.77
N GLY A 22 -15.64 -9.89 -0.49
CA GLY A 22 -16.42 -9.49 -1.66
C GLY A 22 -16.36 -7.99 -2.01
N MET A 23 -15.48 -7.20 -1.37
CA MET A 23 -15.24 -5.80 -1.75
C MET A 23 -14.32 -5.74 -2.98
N THR A 24 -14.86 -6.06 -4.16
CA THR A 24 -14.07 -6.31 -5.38
C THR A 24 -14.41 -5.38 -6.57
N ALA A 25 -15.25 -4.36 -6.37
CA ALA A 25 -15.66 -3.47 -7.45
C ALA A 25 -14.54 -2.52 -7.91
N ASP A 26 -14.15 -2.59 -9.19
CA ASP A 26 -13.03 -1.85 -9.82
C ASP A 26 -13.06 -0.32 -9.65
N ASN A 27 -14.23 0.26 -9.39
CA ASN A 27 -14.37 1.69 -9.13
C ASN A 27 -13.93 2.11 -7.72
N LEU A 28 -13.53 1.16 -6.87
CA LEU A 28 -12.97 1.40 -5.55
C LEU A 28 -11.45 1.46 -5.61
N ASN A 29 -10.83 2.05 -4.58
CA ASN A 29 -9.37 2.09 -4.49
C ASN A 29 -8.86 0.85 -3.75
N HIS A 30 -8.18 -0.04 -4.45
CA HIS A 30 -7.72 -1.34 -3.92
C HIS A 30 -6.23 -1.39 -3.53
N CYS A 31 -5.51 -0.27 -3.60
CA CYS A 31 -4.08 -0.24 -3.32
C CYS A 31 -3.71 -0.72 -1.90
N ALA A 32 -4.29 -0.11 -0.87
CA ALA A 32 -4.11 -0.56 0.52
C ALA A 32 -4.80 -1.89 0.79
N HIS A 33 -5.87 -2.18 0.05
CA HIS A 33 -6.63 -3.41 0.19
C HIS A 33 -5.76 -4.64 -0.14
N TYR A 34 -5.14 -4.66 -1.33
CA TYR A 34 -4.20 -5.70 -1.74
C TYR A 34 -3.01 -5.80 -0.76
N VAL A 35 -2.35 -4.67 -0.47
CA VAL A 35 -1.17 -4.67 0.42
C VAL A 35 -1.49 -5.24 1.81
N SER A 36 -2.69 -4.96 2.32
CA SER A 36 -3.10 -5.45 3.62
C SER A 36 -3.45 -6.93 3.62
N HIS A 37 -3.99 -7.49 2.52
CA HIS A 37 -4.16 -8.94 2.37
C HIS A 37 -2.82 -9.67 2.39
N GLU A 38 -1.85 -9.20 1.60
CA GLU A 38 -0.51 -9.81 1.52
C GLU A 38 0.25 -9.78 2.87
N LEU A 39 -0.04 -8.80 3.71
CA LEU A 39 0.65 -8.59 4.98
C LEU A 39 -0.16 -8.96 6.22
N GLY A 40 -1.42 -9.39 6.06
CA GLY A 40 -2.32 -9.71 7.17
C GLY A 40 -2.65 -8.50 8.06
N TYR A 41 -2.82 -7.31 7.46
CA TYR A 41 -3.12 -6.09 8.21
C TYR A 41 -4.62 -5.95 8.46
N GLU A 42 -5.03 -6.23 9.68
CA GLU A 42 -6.44 -6.24 10.10
C GLU A 42 -6.68 -5.20 11.20
N PHE A 43 -6.63 -3.91 10.86
CA PHE A 43 -6.86 -2.82 11.80
C PHE A 43 -7.53 -1.63 11.13
N GLY A 44 -8.07 -0.71 11.94
CA GLY A 44 -8.71 0.50 11.42
C GLY A 44 -9.96 0.16 10.61
N TYR A 45 -10.11 0.78 9.45
CA TYR A 45 -11.23 0.56 8.54
C TYR A 45 -10.89 -0.54 7.52
N GLN A 46 -11.67 -1.61 7.56
CA GLN A 46 -11.42 -2.87 6.85
C GLN A 46 -12.39 -3.07 5.69
N CYS A 47 -12.06 -3.99 4.78
CA CYS A 47 -12.91 -4.30 3.62
C CYS A 47 -14.29 -4.84 4.00
N GLY A 48 -14.39 -5.62 5.08
CA GLY A 48 -15.67 -6.11 5.61
C GLY A 48 -16.59 -5.00 6.15
N ASN A 49 -16.06 -3.79 6.41
CA ASN A 49 -16.90 -2.63 6.73
C ASN A 49 -17.58 -2.00 5.50
N GLN A 50 -17.25 -2.44 4.28
CA GLN A 50 -17.86 -1.98 3.02
C GLN A 50 -18.84 -2.99 2.44
N THR A 51 -19.14 -4.06 3.18
CA THR A 51 -19.92 -5.20 2.72
C THR A 51 -21.05 -5.47 3.70
N ASP A 52 -22.09 -6.16 3.24
CA ASP A 52 -23.24 -6.53 4.07
C ASP A 52 -22.87 -7.54 5.18
N SER A 53 -21.67 -8.14 5.09
CA SER A 53 -21.11 -9.06 6.09
C SER A 53 -20.76 -8.39 7.43
N ALA A 54 -20.71 -7.05 7.51
CA ALA A 54 -20.46 -6.26 8.72
C ALA A 54 -19.24 -6.71 9.55
N GLY A 55 -18.26 -7.35 8.91
CA GLY A 55 -17.24 -8.18 9.56
C GLY A 55 -15.81 -7.65 9.42
N GLU A 56 -14.90 -8.42 10.03
CA GLU A 56 -13.44 -8.24 9.99
C GLU A 56 -12.88 -8.46 8.58
N GLY A 57 -11.68 -7.93 8.32
CA GLY A 57 -10.98 -8.12 7.06
C GLY A 57 -9.72 -7.27 6.95
N SER A 58 -9.19 -7.14 5.74
CA SER A 58 -7.98 -6.37 5.48
C SER A 58 -8.21 -4.87 5.52
N THR A 59 -7.23 -4.14 6.07
CA THR A 59 -7.21 -2.67 6.15
C THR A 59 -7.26 -2.05 4.75
N ILE A 60 -8.18 -1.13 4.49
CA ILE A 60 -8.35 -0.54 3.14
C ILE A 60 -7.91 0.93 3.04
N ARG A 61 -7.39 1.51 4.13
CA ARG A 61 -7.00 2.93 4.16
C ARG A 61 -5.50 3.12 4.26
N VAL A 62 -4.90 3.67 3.19
CA VAL A 62 -3.47 3.97 3.08
C VAL A 62 -2.93 4.74 4.29
N GLN A 63 -3.63 5.79 4.73
CA GLN A 63 -3.17 6.63 5.83
C GLN A 63 -3.18 5.93 7.19
N GLU A 64 -4.05 4.93 7.38
CA GLU A 64 -4.13 4.16 8.62
C GLU A 64 -2.95 3.18 8.69
N VAL A 65 -2.61 2.53 7.55
CA VAL A 65 -1.39 1.73 7.42
C VAL A 65 -0.14 2.57 7.67
N PHE A 66 -0.04 3.75 7.05
CA PHE A 66 1.10 4.66 7.24
C PHE A 66 1.30 5.04 8.71
N ALA A 67 0.21 5.37 9.42
CA ALA A 67 0.27 5.75 10.82
C ALA A 67 0.65 4.60 11.77
N ARG A 68 0.49 3.34 11.33
CA ARG A 68 0.87 2.15 12.09
C ARG A 68 2.28 1.65 11.82
N CYS A 69 2.95 2.13 10.76
CA CYS A 69 4.36 1.85 10.57
C CYS A 69 5.18 2.30 11.79
N PRO A 70 6.02 1.44 12.39
CA PRO A 70 6.84 1.81 13.53
C PRO A 70 7.83 2.93 13.17
N GLU A 71 8.25 2.97 11.91
CA GLU A 71 9.14 3.98 11.34
C GLU A 71 8.70 4.31 9.92
N VAL A 72 8.73 5.61 9.58
CA VAL A 72 8.48 6.12 8.22
C VAL A 72 9.50 7.20 7.89
N GLY A 73 9.78 7.40 6.61
CA GLY A 73 10.71 8.43 6.15
C GLY A 73 10.60 8.69 4.66
N LEU A 74 11.36 9.67 4.15
CA LEU A 74 11.48 9.88 2.70
C LEU A 74 12.18 8.70 2.07
N TRP A 75 11.76 8.30 0.87
CA TRP A 75 12.35 7.17 0.15
C TRP A 75 13.86 7.35 -0.11
N ALA A 76 14.29 8.58 -0.36
CA ALA A 76 15.71 8.93 -0.53
C ALA A 76 16.56 8.61 0.73
N ASP A 77 15.94 8.65 1.91
CA ASP A 77 16.60 8.38 3.19
C ASP A 77 16.38 6.93 3.66
N LYS A 78 15.77 6.08 2.83
CA LYS A 78 15.49 4.68 3.18
C LYS A 78 16.81 3.93 3.41
N PRO A 79 17.01 3.29 4.59
CA PRO A 79 18.22 2.54 4.86
C PRO A 79 18.49 1.47 3.78
N ALA A 80 19.73 1.35 3.34
CA ALA A 80 20.13 0.34 2.34
C ALA A 80 19.97 -1.11 2.85
N ALA A 81 20.06 -1.29 4.17
CA ALA A 81 19.80 -2.56 4.86
C ALA A 81 18.31 -2.94 4.89
N LEU A 82 17.39 -1.98 4.73
CA LEU A 82 15.95 -2.24 4.67
C LEU A 82 15.59 -2.76 3.28
N LYS A 83 15.70 -4.08 3.11
CA LYS A 83 15.45 -4.80 1.85
C LYS A 83 13.96 -5.03 1.56
N LYS A 84 13.11 -4.98 2.59
CA LYS A 84 11.66 -5.09 2.48
C LYS A 84 10.98 -4.03 3.35
N CYS A 85 10.00 -3.34 2.79
CA CYS A 85 9.24 -2.30 3.49
C CYS A 85 8.00 -1.91 2.67
N LEU A 86 7.19 -1.00 3.16
CA LEU A 86 6.13 -0.35 2.40
C LEU A 86 6.67 0.86 1.65
N ALA A 87 6.15 1.09 0.45
CA ALA A 87 6.36 2.31 -0.32
C ALA A 87 5.04 3.06 -0.44
N PHE A 88 5.03 4.33 -0.06
CA PHE A 88 3.86 5.20 -0.15
C PHE A 88 4.15 6.36 -1.09
N ILE A 89 3.15 6.86 -1.81
CA ILE A 89 3.29 8.08 -2.61
C ILE A 89 2.09 8.99 -2.43
N THR A 90 2.36 10.26 -2.15
CA THR A 90 1.38 11.36 -2.13
C THR A 90 2.14 12.70 -2.18
N LYS A 91 1.45 13.84 -2.08
CA LYS A 91 2.13 15.14 -1.96
C LYS A 91 2.85 15.26 -0.62
N LYS A 92 4.05 15.86 -0.61
CA LYS A 92 4.84 16.09 0.62
C LYS A 92 4.04 16.82 1.70
N THR A 93 3.21 17.78 1.31
CA THR A 93 2.35 18.56 2.22
C THR A 93 1.31 17.72 2.95
N ASN A 94 1.02 16.50 2.49
CA ASN A 94 0.04 15.62 3.12
C ASN A 94 0.66 14.77 4.24
N VAL A 95 1.98 14.81 4.45
CA VAL A 95 2.71 13.92 5.37
C VAL A 95 3.44 14.73 6.43
N ASP A 96 3.19 14.40 7.69
CA ASP A 96 3.99 14.80 8.85
C ASP A 96 4.80 13.59 9.31
N LEU A 97 6.08 13.53 8.91
CA LEU A 97 6.98 12.42 9.25
C LEU A 97 7.27 12.32 10.74
N LYS A 98 7.32 13.45 11.46
CA LYS A 98 7.60 13.47 12.91
C LYS A 98 6.45 12.85 13.69
N ARG A 99 5.21 13.15 13.27
CA ARG A 99 4.00 12.58 13.87
C ARG A 99 3.59 11.24 13.28
N ARG A 100 4.23 10.80 12.18
CA ARG A 100 3.86 9.63 11.38
C ARG A 100 2.42 9.71 10.88
N VAL A 101 2.02 10.90 10.43
CA VAL A 101 0.65 11.14 9.94
C VAL A 101 0.67 11.35 8.44
N MET A 102 -0.26 10.70 7.75
CA MET A 102 -0.63 11.00 6.37
C MET A 102 -2.08 11.48 6.33
N SER A 103 -2.35 12.56 5.61
CA SER A 103 -3.69 13.13 5.50
C SER A 103 -4.63 12.21 4.74
N ASN A 104 -5.90 12.13 5.18
CA ASN A 104 -6.92 11.40 4.44
C ASN A 104 -7.41 12.20 3.23
N VAL A 105 -6.66 12.14 2.13
CA VAL A 105 -6.97 12.86 0.89
C VAL A 105 -7.00 11.93 -0.32
N PRO A 106 -7.62 12.33 -1.44
CA PRO A 106 -7.42 11.65 -2.73
C PRO A 106 -5.95 11.69 -3.17
N ARG A 107 -5.57 10.84 -4.13
CA ARG A 107 -4.21 10.78 -4.71
C ARG A 107 -3.14 10.44 -3.67
N LYS A 108 -3.32 9.27 -3.06
CA LYS A 108 -2.34 8.55 -2.24
C LYS A 108 -2.34 7.10 -2.69
N HIS A 109 -1.17 6.46 -2.69
CA HIS A 109 -1.00 5.08 -3.13
C HIS A 109 0.03 4.36 -2.25
N ILE A 110 -0.03 3.03 -2.21
CA ILE A 110 0.85 2.18 -1.41
C ILE A 110 1.23 0.92 -2.20
N GLY A 111 2.42 0.39 -1.93
CA GLY A 111 2.89 -0.90 -2.40
C GLY A 111 3.89 -1.54 -1.44
N ILE A 112 4.22 -2.80 -1.72
CA ILE A 112 5.21 -3.59 -0.96
C ILE A 112 6.52 -3.54 -1.73
N PHE A 113 7.56 -2.95 -1.13
CA PHE A 113 8.91 -3.03 -1.66
C PHE A 113 9.58 -4.33 -1.24
N CYS A 114 10.06 -5.10 -2.21
CA CYS A 114 10.84 -6.31 -2.02
C CYS A 114 11.81 -6.48 -3.19
N ASP A 115 13.08 -6.75 -2.89
CA ASP A 115 14.12 -7.09 -3.89
C ASP A 115 14.18 -6.14 -5.11
N GLY A 116 14.23 -4.84 -4.83
CA GLY A 116 14.40 -3.80 -5.85
C GLY A 116 13.11 -3.39 -6.58
N HIS A 117 11.98 -4.01 -6.27
CA HIS A 117 10.69 -3.72 -6.90
C HIS A 117 9.62 -3.37 -5.88
N ILE A 118 8.59 -2.65 -6.33
CA ILE A 118 7.38 -2.33 -5.59
C ILE A 118 6.21 -3.05 -6.27
N TYR A 119 5.54 -3.90 -5.50
CA TYR A 119 4.35 -4.65 -5.89
C TYR A 119 3.13 -3.90 -5.36
N HIS A 120 2.17 -3.58 -6.23
CA HIS A 120 0.98 -2.83 -5.84
C HIS A 120 -0.18 -3.12 -6.78
N TYR A 121 -1.40 -2.94 -6.27
CA TYR A 121 -2.58 -3.02 -7.11
C TYR A 121 -2.79 -1.72 -7.90
N SER A 122 -2.93 -1.83 -9.21
CA SER A 122 -3.14 -0.71 -10.12
C SER A 122 -4.61 -0.58 -10.49
N ASN A 123 -5.34 0.37 -9.90
CA ASN A 123 -6.77 0.59 -10.19
C ASN A 123 -7.06 1.04 -11.63
N SER A 124 -6.06 1.38 -12.45
CA SER A 124 -6.26 1.68 -13.88
C SER A 124 -6.06 0.48 -14.79
N ARG A 125 -5.59 -0.65 -14.23
CA ARG A 125 -5.33 -1.90 -14.93
C ARG A 125 -6.05 -3.07 -14.27
N ASP A 126 -6.76 -2.80 -13.17
CA ASP A 126 -7.51 -3.74 -12.34
C ASP A 126 -6.70 -4.98 -11.96
N LYS A 127 -5.42 -4.80 -11.63
CA LYS A 127 -4.55 -5.91 -11.27
C LYS A 127 -3.32 -5.51 -10.48
N VAL A 128 -2.70 -6.50 -9.84
CA VAL A 128 -1.39 -6.38 -9.23
C VAL A 128 -0.32 -6.20 -10.30
N VAL A 129 0.53 -5.19 -10.13
CA VAL A 129 1.67 -4.90 -10.99
C VAL A 129 2.94 -4.76 -10.19
N LYS A 130 4.08 -4.92 -10.87
CA LYS A 130 5.41 -4.68 -10.32
C LYS A 130 6.07 -3.51 -11.04
N GLN A 131 6.71 -2.63 -10.27
CA GLN A 131 7.43 -1.47 -10.80
C GLN A 131 8.75 -1.25 -10.05
N THR A 132 9.72 -0.61 -10.69
CA THR A 132 10.89 -0.10 -9.98
C THR A 132 10.49 1.11 -9.11
N PRO A 133 11.27 1.47 -8.07
CA PRO A 133 11.02 2.69 -7.29
C PRO A 133 10.94 3.95 -8.14
N ASP A 134 11.76 4.03 -9.20
CA ASP A 134 11.77 5.14 -10.15
C ASP A 134 10.45 5.21 -10.94
N GLN A 135 9.95 4.08 -11.45
CA GLN A 135 8.64 4.01 -12.11
C GLN A 135 7.49 4.36 -11.14
N PHE A 136 7.52 3.81 -9.93
CA PHE A 136 6.52 4.09 -8.89
C PHE A 136 6.50 5.57 -8.49
N SER A 137 7.66 6.23 -8.47
CA SER A 137 7.76 7.67 -8.17
C SER A 137 6.99 8.56 -9.16
N ARG A 138 6.71 8.04 -10.37
CA ARG A 138 5.94 8.70 -11.43
C ARG A 138 4.46 8.32 -11.44
N HIS A 139 3.97 7.62 -10.41
CA HIS A 139 2.57 7.19 -10.32
C HIS A 139 1.58 8.37 -10.44
N TYR A 140 1.99 9.56 -9.99
CA TYR A 140 1.24 10.79 -10.18
C TYR A 140 2.04 11.82 -10.99
N SER A 141 1.39 12.43 -11.97
CA SER A 141 1.91 13.62 -12.65
C SER A 141 1.75 14.88 -11.79
N GLY A 142 2.65 15.85 -12.02
CA GLY A 142 2.68 17.14 -11.33
C GLY A 142 3.80 17.25 -10.29
N THR A 143 3.90 18.41 -9.65
CA THR A 143 4.97 18.72 -8.69
C THR A 143 4.53 18.44 -7.25
N GLY A 144 5.52 18.28 -6.36
CA GLY A 144 5.30 18.13 -4.92
C GLY A 144 4.97 16.71 -4.45
N TYR A 145 4.83 15.74 -5.35
CA TYR A 145 4.74 14.32 -5.00
C TYR A 145 6.09 13.79 -4.52
N ALA A 146 6.04 12.87 -3.57
CA ALA A 146 7.21 12.17 -3.07
C ALA A 146 6.86 10.74 -2.68
N VAL A 147 7.87 9.88 -2.78
CA VAL A 147 7.80 8.52 -2.24
C VAL A 147 8.31 8.53 -0.81
N PHE A 148 7.64 7.78 0.05
CA PHE A 148 7.98 7.55 1.44
C PHE A 148 8.15 6.06 1.68
N TYR A 149 9.06 5.67 2.56
CA TYR A 149 9.10 4.30 3.05
C TYR A 149 8.37 4.21 4.40
N GLY A 150 7.88 3.02 4.72
CA GLY A 150 7.49 2.66 6.07
C GLY A 150 7.91 1.23 6.40
N LYS A 151 8.47 0.99 7.59
CA LYS A 151 8.71 -0.38 8.06
C LYS A 151 7.37 -1.11 8.19
N PHE A 152 7.38 -2.42 7.97
CA PHE A 152 6.18 -3.23 8.15
C PHE A 152 5.63 -3.07 9.58
N VAL A 153 4.31 -3.01 9.69
CA VAL A 153 3.61 -3.03 10.96
C VAL A 153 3.91 -4.36 11.64
N THR A 154 4.33 -4.31 12.90
CA THR A 154 4.40 -5.49 13.76
C THR A 154 3.04 -5.67 14.41
N THR A 155 2.33 -6.72 14.02
CA THR A 155 1.12 -7.22 14.69
C THR A 155 1.49 -7.94 15.97
#